data_AF-A0A2E7P9R6-F1
#
_entry.id   AF-A0A2E7P9R6-F1
#
_cell.length_a   1.000
_cell.length_b   1.000
_cell.length_c   1.000
_cell.angle_alpha   90.00
_cell.angle_beta   90.00
_cell.angle_gamma   90.00
#
_symmetry.space_group_name_H-M   'P 1'
#
loop_
_entity.id
_entity.type
_entity.pdbx_description
1 polymer ?
#
loop_
_entity_poly.entity_id
_entity_poly.type
_entity_poly.pdbx_seq_one_letter_code
_entity_poly.pdbx_strand_id
1 'polypeptide(L)'
;MSELTQEQQDQLAYQKEYDAEMERLNAADAAKTAPTTAPATAQVELPKETEPPKEGEVVEPPKEEESVEQLRERLAKTEKAIKDTQAWGTKNAQELAQLRREREQQQRLASRPQILDQAPELEQAIRHVVGDTAKQNPAEEQHAAWLAQVEKVHPGIFSLPNDDPLVANLSKKMQEMGESWNDPLEVIRVVTEEKLALKERQVGQRFAQAAAQQAKKSAMSVPGASSSGTTQRAPEDDVKKEVDRMWNMSDAEFAKMAQKVKGF
;
A
#
# COMPACT_ATOMS: atom_id res chain seq x y z
N MET A 1 -1.56 -13.65 54.82
CA MET A 1 -0.50 -12.97 54.05
C MET A 1 -0.45 -13.65 52.70
N SER A 2 -1.22 -13.16 51.73
CA SER A 2 -1.31 -13.80 50.41
C SER A 2 -0.07 -13.40 49.61
N GLU A 3 0.80 -14.38 49.34
CA GLU A 3 1.98 -14.18 48.50
C GLU A 3 1.52 -13.95 47.06
N LEU A 4 1.89 -12.80 46.50
CA LEU A 4 1.63 -12.43 45.12
C LEU A 4 2.38 -13.42 44.21
N THR A 5 1.68 -14.06 43.27
CA THR A 5 2.29 -15.02 42.34
C THR A 5 3.41 -14.36 41.53
N GLN A 6 4.43 -15.12 41.14
CA GLN A 6 5.62 -14.59 40.45
C GLN A 6 5.26 -13.82 39.16
N GLU A 7 4.23 -14.26 38.42
CA GLU A 7 3.70 -13.53 37.27
C GLU A 7 3.09 -12.17 37.62
N GLN A 8 2.47 -12.03 38.80
CA GLN A 8 1.96 -10.74 39.28
C GLN A 8 3.11 -9.82 39.72
N GLN A 9 4.22 -10.37 40.23
CA GLN A 9 5.41 -9.59 40.54
C GLN A 9 6.09 -9.09 39.25
N ASP A 10 6.16 -9.93 38.23
CA ASP A 10 6.74 -9.58 36.92
C ASP A 10 5.89 -8.54 36.19
N GLN A 11 4.55 -8.66 36.23
CA GLN A 11 3.65 -7.64 35.68
C GLN A 11 3.77 -6.29 36.40
N LEU A 12 3.94 -6.29 37.72
CA LEU A 12 4.15 -5.07 38.50
C LEU A 12 5.53 -4.45 38.25
N ALA A 13 6.57 -5.28 38.01
CA ALA A 13 7.88 -4.79 37.61
C ALA A 13 7.81 -4.12 36.22
N TYR A 14 7.14 -4.77 35.26
CA TYR A 14 6.95 -4.24 33.92
C TYR A 14 6.16 -2.92 33.90
N GLN A 15 5.06 -2.82 34.66
CA GLN A 15 4.29 -1.57 34.76
C GLN A 15 5.13 -0.43 35.36
N LYS A 16 5.92 -0.71 36.39
CA LYS A 16 6.79 0.31 37.01
C LYS A 16 7.87 0.81 36.06
N GLU A 17 8.46 -0.07 35.26
CA GLU A 17 9.46 0.33 34.26
C GLU A 17 8.83 1.17 33.14
N TYR A 18 7.64 0.80 32.69
CA TYR A 18 6.89 1.55 31.68
C TYR A 18 6.51 2.96 32.16
N ASP A 19 5.99 3.06 33.38
CA ASP A 19 5.61 4.36 33.97
C ASP A 19 6.83 5.26 34.19
N ALA A 20 7.96 4.69 34.61
CA ALA A 20 9.21 5.43 34.78
C ALA A 20 9.78 5.98 33.47
N GLU A 21 9.72 5.21 32.37
CA GLU A 21 10.19 5.67 31.06
C GLU A 21 9.25 6.73 30.45
N MET A 22 7.94 6.60 30.68
CA MET A 22 6.96 7.62 30.29
C MET A 22 7.16 8.93 31.06
N GLU A 23 7.47 8.84 32.36
CA GLU A 23 7.78 10.02 33.18
C GLU A 23 9.10 10.67 32.74
N ARG A 24 10.11 9.87 32.37
CA ARG A 24 11.37 10.38 31.78
C ARG A 24 11.15 11.14 30.48
N LEU A 25 10.32 10.60 29.58
CA LEU A 25 9.99 11.23 28.30
C LEU A 25 9.21 12.53 28.51
N ASN A 26 8.21 12.52 29.40
CA ASN A 26 7.45 13.72 29.75
C ASN A 26 8.34 14.78 30.42
N ALA A 27 9.28 14.38 31.27
CA ALA A 27 10.24 15.30 31.88
C ALA A 27 11.22 15.88 30.84
N ALA A 28 11.63 15.09 29.84
CA ALA A 28 12.47 15.55 28.74
C ALA A 28 11.75 16.56 27.83
N ASP A 29 10.46 16.36 27.57
CA ASP A 29 9.63 17.30 26.79
C ASP A 29 9.27 18.56 27.59
N ALA A 30 9.08 18.44 28.91
CA ALA A 30 8.93 19.59 29.82
C ALA A 30 10.22 20.43 29.91
N ALA A 31 11.40 19.78 29.92
CA ALA A 31 12.68 20.47 29.88
C ALA A 31 12.92 21.21 28.55
N LYS A 32 12.26 20.79 27.47
CA LYS A 32 12.31 21.43 26.15
C LYS A 32 11.38 22.65 26.02
N THR A 33 10.47 22.85 26.97
CA THR A 33 9.42 23.89 26.93
C THR A 33 9.46 24.91 28.07
N ALA A 34 10.44 24.84 28.98
CA ALA A 34 10.62 25.83 30.05
C ALA A 34 11.35 27.11 29.55
N PRO A 35 10.82 28.32 29.82
CA PRO A 35 11.42 29.58 29.37
C PRO A 35 12.56 29.97 30.32
N THR A 36 13.79 30.04 29.80
CA THR A 36 14.92 30.62 30.54
C THR A 36 15.10 32.08 30.16
N THR A 37 14.90 32.95 31.14
CA THR A 37 15.30 34.34 31.19
C THR A 37 16.84 34.49 31.09
N ALA A 38 17.24 35.38 30.17
CA ALA A 38 18.57 35.81 29.66
C ALA A 38 19.59 36.31 30.72
N PRO A 39 20.89 36.65 30.43
CA PRO A 39 21.44 37.38 29.24
C PRO A 39 22.77 36.78 28.67
N ALA A 40 23.40 37.12 27.53
CA ALA A 40 23.37 38.10 26.43
C ALA A 40 24.10 37.40 25.23
N THR A 41 23.82 37.54 23.93
CA THR A 41 24.00 38.72 23.06
C THR A 41 23.55 38.36 21.61
N ALA A 42 22.85 39.30 20.93
CA ALA A 42 22.56 39.44 19.48
C ALA A 42 21.58 38.44 18.81
N GLN A 43 20.28 38.74 18.69
CA GLN A 43 19.56 39.50 17.61
C GLN A 43 19.66 38.81 16.22
N VAL A 44 18.57 38.44 15.52
CA VAL A 44 17.53 39.31 14.93
C VAL A 44 16.17 38.58 14.77
N GLU A 45 15.11 39.37 14.89
CA GLU A 45 13.68 39.06 15.05
C GLU A 45 12.92 38.70 13.76
N LEU A 46 11.87 37.89 13.93
CA LEU A 46 10.71 37.77 13.04
C LEU A 46 9.65 38.83 13.44
N PRO A 47 9.04 39.59 12.51
CA PRO A 47 7.75 40.26 12.76
C PRO A 47 6.62 39.51 12.02
N LYS A 48 5.59 39.01 12.71
CA LYS A 48 4.37 39.64 13.26
C LYS A 48 3.27 39.88 12.21
N GLU A 49 2.16 39.21 12.42
CA GLU A 49 0.89 39.23 11.68
C GLU A 49 -0.09 40.24 12.31
N THR A 50 -0.65 41.17 11.52
CA THR A 50 -2.04 41.70 11.58
C THR A 50 -2.33 42.75 10.48
N GLU A 51 -3.00 42.30 9.40
CA GLU A 51 -4.13 42.86 8.61
C GLU A 51 -4.27 44.35 8.10
N PRO A 52 -5.08 44.62 7.03
CA PRO A 52 -4.76 45.36 5.78
C PRO A 52 -5.32 46.82 5.75
N PRO A 53 -5.02 47.76 4.80
CA PRO A 53 -5.40 47.69 3.37
C PRO A 53 -4.54 48.47 2.33
N LYS A 54 -4.93 48.33 1.05
CA LYS A 54 -4.70 49.17 -0.17
C LYS A 54 -3.77 48.59 -1.25
N GLU A 55 -4.43 47.90 -2.18
CA GLU A 55 -4.46 48.19 -3.62
C GLU A 55 -3.32 49.12 -4.11
N GLY A 56 -2.33 48.49 -4.74
CA GLY A 56 -1.16 49.12 -5.31
C GLY A 56 -0.43 48.11 -6.19
N GLU A 57 -0.87 48.05 -7.44
CA GLU A 57 -0.25 47.40 -8.59
C GLU A 57 1.29 47.57 -8.57
N VAL A 58 2.02 46.48 -8.26
CA VAL A 58 3.46 46.39 -8.49
C VAL A 58 3.65 45.46 -9.68
N VAL A 59 3.86 46.09 -10.83
CA VAL A 59 4.36 45.47 -12.05
C VAL A 59 5.72 44.83 -11.74
N GLU A 60 5.76 43.49 -11.63
CA GLU A 60 7.00 42.72 -11.70
C GLU A 60 7.63 42.97 -13.09
N PRO A 61 8.89 43.43 -13.20
CA PRO A 61 9.57 43.40 -14.48
C PRO A 61 9.74 41.94 -14.91
N PRO A 62 9.60 41.64 -16.21
CA PRO A 62 9.66 40.28 -16.73
C PRO A 62 11.02 39.65 -16.38
N LYS A 63 10.97 38.43 -15.81
CA LYS A 63 12.13 37.54 -15.70
C LYS A 63 12.88 37.55 -17.03
N GLU A 64 14.09 38.10 -17.01
CA GLU A 64 15.05 37.99 -18.09
C GLU A 64 15.06 36.53 -18.56
N GLU A 65 14.85 36.32 -19.86
CA GLU A 65 14.93 35.02 -20.50
C GLU A 65 16.34 34.46 -20.22
N GLU A 66 16.45 33.59 -19.21
CA GLU A 66 17.70 32.90 -18.91
C GLU A 66 18.18 32.25 -20.21
N SER A 67 19.37 32.66 -20.67
CA SER A 67 19.87 32.18 -21.95
C SER A 67 19.92 30.65 -21.93
N VAL A 68 19.65 30.01 -23.07
CA VAL A 68 19.62 28.54 -23.19
C VAL A 68 20.90 27.90 -22.63
N GLU A 69 22.02 28.63 -22.64
CA GLU A 69 23.30 28.22 -22.05
C GLU A 69 23.26 28.20 -20.51
N GLN A 70 22.69 29.20 -19.85
CA GLN A 70 22.52 29.22 -18.40
C GLN A 70 21.58 28.10 -17.91
N LEU A 71 20.52 27.80 -18.67
CA LEU A 71 19.64 26.68 -18.38
C LEU A 71 20.37 25.32 -18.53
N ARG A 72 21.21 25.16 -19.55
CA ARG A 72 22.05 23.96 -19.71
C ARG A 72 23.07 23.81 -18.59
N GLU A 73 23.70 24.89 -18.15
CA GLU A 73 24.62 24.84 -17.01
C GLU A 73 23.91 24.49 -15.71
N ARG A 74 22.70 25.00 -15.49
CA ARG A 74 21.88 24.63 -14.33
C ARG A 74 21.49 23.16 -14.37
N LEU A 75 21.09 22.63 -15.53
CA LEU A 75 20.82 21.20 -15.69
C LEU A 75 22.07 20.34 -15.44
N ALA A 76 23.23 20.73 -15.96
CA ALA A 76 24.47 20.01 -15.69
C ALA A 76 24.84 20.02 -14.19
N LYS A 77 24.61 21.14 -13.49
CA LYS A 77 24.82 21.26 -12.04
C LYS A 77 23.84 20.41 -11.25
N THR A 78 22.56 20.39 -11.61
CA THR A 78 21.55 19.55 -10.93
C THR A 78 21.78 18.07 -11.19
N GLU A 79 22.13 17.66 -12.41
CA GLU A 79 22.51 16.29 -12.72
C GLU A 79 23.72 15.83 -11.91
N LYS A 80 24.73 16.68 -11.75
CA LYS A 80 25.89 16.38 -10.90
C LYS A 80 25.50 16.24 -9.44
N ALA A 81 24.65 17.12 -8.92
CA ALA A 81 24.15 17.03 -7.55
C ALA A 81 23.31 15.76 -7.31
N ILE A 82 22.50 15.35 -8.29
CA ILE A 82 21.71 14.10 -8.23
C ILE A 82 22.66 12.88 -8.22
N LYS A 83 23.67 12.86 -9.09
CA LYS A 83 24.65 11.77 -9.12
C LYS A 83 25.44 11.68 -7.81
N ASP A 84 25.81 12.82 -7.22
CA ASP A 84 26.54 12.85 -5.96
C ASP A 84 25.68 12.39 -4.77
N THR A 85 24.41 12.82 -4.72
CA THR A 85 23.46 12.35 -3.70
C THR A 85 23.14 10.85 -3.83
N GLN A 86 23.01 10.33 -5.05
CA GLN A 86 22.88 8.89 -5.29
C GLN A 86 24.14 8.14 -4.86
N ALA A 87 25.32 8.62 -5.24
CA ALA A 87 26.60 8.02 -4.84
C ALA A 87 26.75 8.02 -3.30
N TRP A 88 26.42 9.13 -2.65
CA TRP A 88 26.39 9.22 -1.20
C TRP A 88 25.39 8.24 -0.57
N GLY A 89 24.17 8.13 -1.11
CA GLY A 89 23.17 7.18 -0.65
C GLY A 89 23.63 5.72 -0.74
N THR A 90 24.31 5.36 -1.84
CA THR A 90 24.88 4.00 -1.97
C THR A 90 26.02 3.73 -0.99
N LYS A 91 26.92 4.69 -0.75
CA LYS A 91 27.99 4.56 0.24
C LYS A 91 27.43 4.42 1.65
N ASN A 92 26.48 5.28 2.02
CA ASN A 92 25.83 5.22 3.33
C ASN A 92 25.06 3.90 3.54
N ALA A 93 24.37 3.40 2.51
CA ALA A 93 23.72 2.10 2.58
C ALA A 93 24.72 0.94 2.77
N GLN A 94 25.89 1.01 2.11
CA GLN A 94 26.96 0.03 2.29
C GLN A 94 27.56 0.09 3.69
N GLU A 95 27.86 1.29 4.22
CA GLU A 95 28.36 1.49 5.58
C GLU A 95 27.36 0.98 6.62
N LEU A 96 26.07 1.28 6.45
CA LEU A 96 25.02 0.79 7.34
C LEU A 96 24.88 -0.74 7.28
N ALA A 97 24.98 -1.33 6.09
CA ALA A 97 25.00 -2.78 5.95
C ALA A 97 26.23 -3.42 6.61
N GLN A 98 27.40 -2.78 6.54
CA GLN A 98 28.62 -3.22 7.24
C GLN A 98 28.42 -3.15 8.76
N LEU A 99 27.94 -2.03 9.29
CA LEU A 99 27.66 -1.87 10.73
C LEU A 99 26.64 -2.89 11.24
N ARG A 100 25.61 -3.21 10.44
CA ARG A 100 24.65 -4.27 10.77
C ARG A 100 25.32 -5.64 10.85
N ARG A 101 26.16 -5.99 9.86
CA ARG A 101 26.92 -7.25 9.86
C ARG A 101 27.87 -7.33 11.05
N GLU A 102 28.56 -6.24 11.37
CA GLU A 102 29.46 -6.18 12.53
C GLU A 102 28.69 -6.34 13.85
N ARG A 103 27.55 -5.65 14.02
CA ARG A 103 26.68 -5.87 15.19
C ARG A 103 26.18 -7.29 15.29
N GLU A 104 25.76 -7.87 14.18
CA GLU A 104 25.28 -9.25 14.15
C GLU A 104 26.41 -10.23 14.48
N GLN A 105 27.63 -10.00 13.98
CA GLN A 105 28.80 -10.79 14.35
C GLN A 105 29.14 -10.63 15.83
N GLN A 106 29.12 -9.41 16.37
CA GLN A 106 29.33 -9.18 17.80
C GLN A 106 28.26 -9.86 18.65
N GLN A 107 26.99 -9.82 18.24
CA GLN A 107 25.91 -10.53 18.92
C GLN A 107 26.11 -12.04 18.85
N ARG A 108 26.52 -12.59 17.70
CA ARG A 108 26.84 -14.01 17.53
C ARG A 108 28.03 -14.43 18.38
N LEU A 109 29.05 -13.59 18.50
CA LEU A 109 30.21 -13.85 19.36
C LEU A 109 29.86 -13.69 20.84
N ALA A 110 28.99 -12.74 21.20
CA ALA A 110 28.53 -12.53 22.57
C ALA A 110 27.57 -13.63 23.05
N SER A 111 26.75 -14.18 22.14
CA SER A 111 25.89 -15.33 22.42
C SER A 111 26.59 -16.68 22.23
N ARG A 112 27.81 -16.69 21.69
CA ARG A 112 28.61 -17.91 21.53
C ARG A 112 28.99 -18.42 22.93
N PRO A 113 28.54 -19.62 23.32
CA PRO A 113 28.91 -20.18 24.62
C PRO A 113 30.41 -20.40 24.68
N GLN A 114 31.03 -19.96 25.78
CA GLN A 114 32.49 -19.97 25.99
C GLN A 114 33.13 -21.37 25.89
N ILE A 115 32.33 -22.43 26.02
CA ILE A 115 32.73 -23.82 25.80
C ILE A 115 33.18 -24.06 24.35
N LEU A 116 32.60 -23.35 23.38
CA LEU A 116 32.96 -23.46 21.95
C LEU A 116 34.26 -22.74 21.60
N ASP A 117 34.79 -21.88 22.48
CA ASP A 117 36.10 -21.25 22.30
C ASP A 117 37.24 -22.19 22.76
N GLN A 118 36.95 -23.05 23.73
CA GLN A 118 37.92 -24.03 24.27
C GLN A 118 38.01 -25.30 23.42
N ALA A 119 36.99 -25.61 22.63
CA ALA A 119 36.93 -26.81 21.79
C ALA A 119 36.18 -26.53 20.47
N PRO A 120 36.87 -26.02 19.44
CA PRO A 120 36.24 -25.70 18.14
C PRO A 120 35.71 -26.94 17.40
N GLU A 121 36.22 -28.13 17.72
CA GLU A 121 35.74 -29.42 17.20
C GLU A 121 34.29 -29.71 17.63
N LEU A 122 33.86 -29.23 18.82
CA LEU A 122 32.48 -29.37 19.29
C LEU A 122 31.51 -28.56 18.42
N GLU A 123 31.94 -27.43 17.86
CA GLU A 123 31.09 -26.66 16.95
C GLU A 123 30.80 -27.44 15.67
N GLN A 124 31.81 -28.13 15.12
CA GLN A 124 31.62 -28.98 13.94
C GLN A 124 30.76 -30.21 14.28
N ALA A 125 31.00 -30.86 15.42
CA ALA A 125 30.18 -31.98 15.88
C ALA A 125 28.71 -31.58 16.11
N ILE A 126 28.46 -30.43 16.75
CA ILE A 126 27.11 -29.89 16.95
C ILE A 126 26.48 -29.51 15.61
N ARG A 127 27.21 -28.89 14.68
CA ARG A 127 26.69 -28.59 13.34
C ARG A 127 26.35 -29.86 12.54
N HIS A 128 27.08 -30.95 12.72
CA HIS A 128 26.77 -32.23 12.07
C HIS A 128 25.60 -32.97 12.75
N VAL A 129 25.43 -32.84 14.06
CA VAL A 129 24.31 -33.44 14.82
C VAL A 129 23.02 -32.63 14.67
N VAL A 130 23.11 -31.30 14.70
CA VAL A 130 21.99 -30.35 14.51
C VAL A 130 21.71 -30.09 13.03
N GLY A 131 22.69 -30.34 12.15
CA GLY A 131 22.54 -30.21 10.69
C GLY A 131 21.48 -31.11 10.08
N ASP A 132 20.98 -32.10 10.82
CA ASP A 132 19.89 -33.00 10.42
C ASP A 132 18.52 -32.68 11.05
N THR A 133 18.38 -31.61 11.87
CA THR A 133 17.06 -31.22 12.42
C THR A 133 16.18 -30.46 11.43
N ALA A 134 16.63 -30.26 10.18
CA ALA A 134 15.87 -29.57 9.14
C ALA A 134 15.31 -30.52 8.06
N LYS A 135 15.10 -31.80 8.36
CA LYS A 135 14.04 -32.52 7.65
C LYS A 135 12.73 -31.95 8.18
N GLN A 136 12.28 -30.85 7.56
CA GLN A 136 10.90 -30.40 7.74
C GLN A 136 10.02 -31.62 7.59
N ASN A 137 9.01 -31.77 8.44
CA ASN A 137 8.10 -32.91 8.34
C ASN A 137 7.68 -33.02 6.86
N PRO A 138 7.79 -34.18 6.21
CA PRO A 138 7.46 -34.31 4.78
C PRO A 138 6.02 -33.86 4.51
N ALA A 139 5.14 -33.95 5.51
CA ALA A 139 3.78 -33.39 5.48
C ALA A 139 3.75 -31.85 5.46
N GLU A 140 4.62 -31.17 6.21
CA GLU A 140 4.73 -29.71 6.21
C GLU A 140 5.33 -29.20 4.90
N GLU A 141 6.33 -29.89 4.34
CA GLU A 141 6.90 -29.56 3.02
C GLU A 141 5.85 -29.73 1.92
N GLN A 142 5.09 -30.82 1.93
CA GLN A 142 4.01 -31.07 0.99
C GLN A 142 2.91 -30.02 1.10
N HIS A 143 2.51 -29.66 2.34
CA HIS A 143 1.51 -28.63 2.57
C HIS A 143 2.00 -27.24 2.14
N ALA A 144 3.26 -26.90 2.41
CA ALA A 144 3.87 -25.65 1.96
C ALA A 144 3.97 -25.58 0.43
N ALA A 145 4.34 -26.68 -0.22
CA ALA A 145 4.37 -26.77 -1.68
C ALA A 145 2.98 -26.64 -2.30
N TRP A 146 1.97 -27.29 -1.69
CA TRP A 146 0.56 -27.17 -2.07
C TRP A 146 0.07 -25.73 -1.95
N LEU A 147 0.29 -25.07 -0.81
CA LEU A 147 -0.08 -23.68 -0.58
C LEU A 147 0.57 -22.75 -1.61
N ALA A 148 1.88 -22.90 -1.84
CA ALA A 148 2.62 -22.09 -2.79
C ALA A 148 2.09 -22.24 -4.22
N GLN A 149 1.65 -23.44 -4.62
CA GLN A 149 1.09 -23.69 -5.94
C GLN A 149 -0.28 -23.03 -6.11
N VAL A 150 -1.15 -23.09 -5.10
CA VAL A 150 -2.47 -22.44 -5.13
C VAL A 150 -2.31 -20.91 -5.09
N GLU A 151 -1.43 -20.39 -4.23
CA GLU A 151 -1.19 -18.95 -4.08
C GLU A 151 -0.56 -18.31 -5.33
N LYS A 152 0.29 -19.06 -6.05
CA LYS A 152 0.86 -18.60 -7.34
C LYS A 152 -0.22 -18.28 -8.38
N VAL A 153 -1.29 -19.07 -8.42
CA VAL A 153 -2.39 -18.87 -9.39
C VAL A 153 -3.45 -17.91 -8.83
N HIS A 154 -3.70 -17.98 -7.52
CA HIS A 154 -4.70 -17.19 -6.82
C HIS A 154 -4.07 -16.44 -5.64
N PRO A 155 -3.37 -15.32 -5.90
CA PRO A 155 -2.68 -14.59 -4.84
C PRO A 155 -3.67 -14.06 -3.81
N GLY A 156 -3.30 -14.20 -2.53
CA GLY A 156 -4.10 -13.71 -1.40
C GLY A 156 -5.40 -14.47 -1.13
N ILE A 157 -5.66 -15.61 -1.78
CA ILE A 157 -6.90 -16.39 -1.58
C ILE A 157 -7.09 -16.88 -0.13
N PHE A 158 -5.98 -17.10 0.58
CA PHE A 158 -5.97 -17.54 1.98
C PHE A 158 -5.89 -16.36 2.97
N SER A 159 -5.73 -15.14 2.46
CA SER A 159 -5.65 -13.92 3.28
C SER A 159 -6.97 -13.13 3.30
N LEU A 160 -8.01 -13.62 2.60
CA LEU A 160 -9.32 -12.98 2.64
C LEU A 160 -9.96 -13.16 4.02
N PRO A 161 -10.72 -12.15 4.49
CA PRO A 161 -11.49 -12.27 5.71
C PRO A 161 -12.51 -13.43 5.61
N ASN A 162 -12.74 -14.13 6.71
CA ASN A 162 -13.67 -15.27 6.77
C ASN A 162 -15.11 -14.94 6.37
N ASP A 163 -15.49 -13.67 6.44
CA ASP A 163 -16.82 -13.17 6.06
C ASP A 163 -16.99 -12.97 4.55
N ASP A 164 -15.93 -13.15 3.75
CA ASP A 164 -16.03 -13.04 2.29
C ASP A 164 -16.92 -14.17 1.74
N PRO A 165 -17.94 -13.88 0.91
CA PRO A 165 -18.79 -14.90 0.30
C PRO A 165 -17.99 -15.94 -0.51
N LEU A 166 -16.80 -15.59 -1.00
CA LEU A 166 -15.87 -16.53 -1.62
C LEU A 166 -15.34 -17.56 -0.63
N VAL A 167 -14.87 -17.13 0.54
CA VAL A 167 -14.31 -18.02 1.57
C VAL A 167 -15.40 -18.94 2.14
N ALA A 168 -16.60 -18.41 2.33
CA ALA A 168 -17.77 -19.19 2.75
C ALA A 168 -18.16 -20.28 1.74
N ASN A 169 -18.08 -20.02 0.43
CA ASN A 169 -18.35 -21.04 -0.59
C ASN A 169 -17.18 -22.03 -0.73
N LEU A 170 -15.94 -21.56 -0.64
CA LEU A 170 -14.74 -22.41 -0.71
C LEU A 170 -14.66 -23.39 0.47
N SER A 171 -15.04 -22.98 1.67
CA SER A 171 -15.10 -23.87 2.84
C SER A 171 -16.16 -24.98 2.68
N LYS A 172 -17.31 -24.70 2.06
CA LYS A 172 -18.29 -25.73 1.69
C LYS A 172 -17.74 -26.67 0.63
N LYS A 173 -17.08 -26.12 -0.40
CA LYS A 173 -16.44 -26.91 -1.45
C LYS A 173 -15.31 -27.79 -0.93
N MET A 174 -14.55 -27.32 0.05
CA MET A 174 -13.53 -28.11 0.75
C MET A 174 -14.17 -29.33 1.45
N GLN A 175 -15.31 -29.14 2.12
CA GLN A 175 -16.04 -30.26 2.75
C GLN A 175 -16.63 -31.24 1.73
N GLU A 176 -17.12 -30.75 0.59
CA GLU A 176 -17.63 -31.58 -0.51
C GLU A 176 -16.52 -32.40 -1.20
N MET A 177 -15.33 -31.81 -1.35
CA MET A 177 -14.20 -32.41 -2.07
C MET A 177 -13.40 -33.42 -1.24
N GLY A 178 -13.34 -33.27 0.09
CA GLY A 178 -12.64 -34.20 0.98
C GLY A 178 -11.18 -34.41 0.57
N GLU A 179 -10.83 -35.62 0.15
CA GLU A 179 -9.46 -36.00 -0.23
C GLU A 179 -8.94 -35.27 -1.49
N SER A 180 -9.85 -34.89 -2.41
CA SER A 180 -9.47 -34.17 -3.63
C SER A 180 -9.02 -32.73 -3.38
N TRP A 181 -9.26 -32.20 -2.16
CA TRP A 181 -8.70 -30.91 -1.74
C TRP A 181 -7.16 -30.90 -1.66
N ASN A 182 -6.55 -32.08 -1.44
CA ASN A 182 -5.10 -32.20 -1.38
C ASN A 182 -4.44 -32.09 -2.77
N ASP A 183 -5.21 -32.18 -3.87
CA ASP A 183 -4.71 -31.91 -5.21
C ASP A 183 -4.79 -30.39 -5.49
N PRO A 184 -3.65 -29.69 -5.63
CA PRO A 184 -3.65 -28.25 -5.86
C PRO A 184 -4.32 -27.87 -7.19
N LEU A 185 -4.32 -28.75 -8.22
CA LEU A 185 -4.91 -28.45 -9.52
C LEU A 185 -6.44 -28.41 -9.45
N GLU A 186 -7.05 -29.36 -8.74
CA GLU A 186 -8.51 -29.37 -8.56
C GLU A 186 -8.96 -28.19 -7.71
N VAL A 187 -8.21 -27.85 -6.65
CA VAL A 187 -8.49 -26.64 -5.85
C VAL A 187 -8.39 -25.37 -6.69
N ILE A 188 -7.37 -25.25 -7.53
CA ILE A 188 -7.23 -24.10 -8.44
C ILE A 188 -8.45 -23.96 -9.35
N ARG A 189 -8.94 -25.07 -9.92
CA ARG A 189 -10.14 -25.08 -10.78
C ARG A 189 -11.38 -24.61 -10.03
N VAL A 190 -11.63 -25.17 -8.85
CA VAL A 190 -12.79 -24.79 -8.04
C VAL A 190 -12.70 -23.32 -7.61
N VAL A 191 -11.53 -22.84 -7.21
CA VAL A 191 -11.32 -21.43 -6.87
C VAL A 191 -11.56 -20.52 -8.08
N THR A 192 -11.13 -20.91 -9.29
CA THR A 192 -11.47 -20.14 -10.51
C THR A 192 -12.96 -20.11 -10.77
N GLU A 193 -13.66 -21.25 -10.68
CA GLU A 193 -15.09 -21.36 -10.94
C GLU A 193 -15.90 -20.50 -9.97
N GLU A 194 -15.59 -20.56 -8.67
CA GLU A 194 -16.26 -19.75 -7.66
C GLU A 194 -15.98 -18.26 -7.82
N LYS A 195 -14.75 -17.87 -8.20
CA LYS A 195 -14.44 -16.47 -8.53
C LYS A 195 -15.23 -15.98 -9.74
N LEU A 196 -15.42 -16.82 -10.77
CA LEU A 196 -16.23 -16.48 -11.94
C LEU A 196 -17.71 -16.36 -11.55
N ALA A 197 -18.25 -17.32 -10.80
CA ALA A 197 -19.63 -17.30 -10.33
C ALA A 197 -19.93 -16.06 -9.47
N LEU A 198 -18.99 -15.63 -8.61
CA LEU A 198 -19.15 -14.39 -7.83
C LEU A 198 -19.11 -13.15 -8.70
N LYS A 199 -18.21 -13.08 -9.68
CA LYS A 199 -18.19 -11.96 -10.64
C LYS A 199 -19.51 -11.89 -11.40
N GLU A 200 -20.04 -13.01 -11.87
CA GLU A 200 -21.33 -13.08 -12.54
C GLU A 200 -22.48 -12.61 -11.63
N ARG A 201 -22.51 -13.04 -10.37
CA ARG A 201 -23.49 -12.57 -9.38
C ARG A 201 -23.39 -11.07 -9.13
N GLN A 202 -22.18 -10.54 -8.98
CA GLN A 202 -21.97 -9.09 -8.79
C GLN A 202 -22.41 -8.29 -10.01
N VAL A 203 -22.11 -8.79 -11.21
CA VAL A 203 -22.57 -8.18 -12.46
C VAL A 203 -24.10 -8.19 -12.53
N GLY A 204 -24.75 -9.32 -12.22
CA GLY A 204 -26.21 -9.43 -12.15
C GLY A 204 -26.83 -8.47 -11.12
N GLN A 205 -26.21 -8.34 -9.94
CA GLN A 205 -26.65 -7.37 -8.93
C GLN A 205 -26.52 -5.92 -9.40
N ARG A 206 -25.41 -5.56 -10.07
CA ARG A 206 -25.22 -4.23 -10.64
C ARG A 206 -26.25 -3.94 -11.73
N PHE A 207 -26.53 -4.91 -12.60
CA PHE A 207 -27.59 -4.75 -13.61
C PHE A 207 -28.98 -4.61 -12.98
N ALA A 208 -29.30 -5.40 -11.95
CA ALA A 208 -30.56 -5.28 -11.23
C ALA A 208 -30.69 -3.92 -10.51
N GLN A 209 -29.61 -3.42 -9.90
CA GLN A 209 -29.58 -2.10 -9.27
C GLN A 209 -29.70 -0.97 -10.30
N ALA A 210 -29.02 -1.08 -11.44
CA ALA A 210 -29.13 -0.12 -12.53
C ALA A 210 -30.55 -0.08 -13.12
N ALA A 211 -31.17 -1.25 -13.32
CA ALA A 211 -32.55 -1.36 -13.76
C ALA A 211 -33.53 -0.78 -12.72
N ALA A 212 -33.31 -1.03 -11.43
CA ALA A 212 -34.12 -0.45 -10.35
C ALA A 212 -33.96 1.07 -10.26
N GLN A 213 -32.75 1.61 -10.48
CA GLN A 213 -32.51 3.06 -10.53
C GLN A 213 -33.15 3.70 -11.77
N GLN A 214 -33.10 3.03 -12.94
CA GLN A 214 -33.81 3.49 -14.14
C GLN A 214 -35.32 3.48 -13.92
N ALA A 215 -35.87 2.42 -13.32
CA ALA A 215 -37.29 2.33 -12.97
C ALA A 215 -37.72 3.44 -12.01
N LYS A 216 -36.90 3.77 -11.00
CA LYS A 216 -37.14 4.91 -10.10
C LYS A 216 -37.08 6.25 -10.83
N LYS A 217 -36.11 6.45 -11.73
CA LYS A 217 -36.02 7.66 -12.56
C LYS A 217 -37.22 7.81 -13.51
N SER A 218 -37.68 6.71 -14.12
CA SER A 218 -38.88 6.72 -14.96
C SER A 218 -40.16 6.90 -14.15
N ALA A 219 -40.23 6.42 -12.91
CA ALA A 219 -41.38 6.61 -12.03
C ALA A 219 -41.45 8.02 -11.40
N MET A 220 -40.31 8.71 -11.25
CA MET A 220 -40.25 10.12 -10.82
C MET A 220 -40.36 11.10 -12.00
N SER A 221 -40.38 10.61 -13.24
CA SER A 221 -40.72 11.40 -14.42
C SER A 221 -42.23 11.60 -14.46
N VAL A 222 -42.69 12.78 -14.04
CA VAL A 222 -44.10 13.17 -14.10
C VAL A 222 -44.60 13.09 -15.56
N PRO A 223 -45.70 12.38 -15.86
CA PRO A 223 -46.33 12.45 -17.18
C PRO A 223 -47.01 13.81 -17.32
N GLY A 224 -46.32 14.78 -17.91
CA GLY A 224 -46.95 16.01 -18.38
C GLY A 224 -46.23 17.31 -18.01
N ALA A 225 -45.30 17.72 -18.87
CA ALA A 225 -45.30 19.08 -19.44
C ALA A 225 -44.37 19.06 -20.66
N SER A 226 -44.89 19.56 -21.77
CA SER A 226 -44.25 19.74 -23.07
C SER A 226 -42.77 20.18 -22.99
N SER A 227 -41.87 19.30 -23.39
CA SER A 227 -40.59 19.68 -23.98
C SER A 227 -40.46 18.92 -25.29
N SER A 228 -40.51 19.68 -26.39
CA SER A 228 -40.10 19.24 -27.72
C SER A 228 -38.75 18.52 -27.61
N GLY A 229 -38.76 17.23 -27.92
CA GLY A 229 -37.66 16.33 -27.63
C GLY A 229 -38.15 14.91 -27.79
N THR A 230 -38.80 14.65 -28.92
CA THR A 230 -39.12 13.30 -29.35
C THR A 230 -37.78 12.56 -29.41
N THR A 231 -37.48 11.74 -28.40
CA THR A 231 -36.77 10.51 -28.65
C THR A 231 -37.73 9.64 -29.45
N GLN A 232 -38.02 10.05 -30.69
CA GLN A 232 -38.37 9.06 -31.69
C GLN A 232 -37.18 8.13 -31.64
N ARG A 233 -37.44 6.88 -31.26
CA ARG A 233 -36.59 5.79 -31.69
C ARG A 233 -36.45 6.02 -33.19
N ALA A 234 -35.30 6.58 -33.60
CA ALA A 234 -35.07 6.90 -34.99
C ALA A 234 -35.35 5.61 -35.77
N PRO A 235 -36.07 5.67 -36.90
CA PRO A 235 -36.32 4.47 -37.69
C PRO A 235 -34.99 3.72 -37.87
N GLU A 236 -35.00 2.40 -37.78
CA GLU A 236 -33.78 1.59 -37.67
C GLU A 236 -32.75 1.89 -38.78
N ASP A 237 -33.21 2.42 -39.91
CA ASP A 237 -32.40 2.89 -41.03
C ASP A 237 -31.56 4.14 -40.73
N ASP A 238 -32.03 5.04 -39.88
CA ASP A 238 -31.29 6.24 -39.48
C ASP A 238 -30.21 5.91 -38.46
N VAL A 239 -30.46 4.94 -37.57
CA VAL A 239 -29.46 4.44 -36.62
C VAL A 239 -28.34 3.72 -37.36
N LYS A 240 -28.66 2.89 -38.35
CA LYS A 240 -27.66 2.21 -39.18
C LYS A 240 -26.81 3.18 -40.00
N LYS A 241 -27.44 4.20 -40.60
CA LYS A 241 -26.71 5.24 -41.34
C LYS A 241 -25.79 6.07 -40.44
N GLU A 242 -26.21 6.40 -39.24
CA GLU A 242 -25.38 7.16 -38.30
C GLU A 242 -24.21 6.30 -37.78
N VAL A 243 -24.44 5.01 -37.55
CA VAL A 243 -23.38 4.05 -37.21
C VAL A 243 -22.40 3.90 -38.37
N ASP A 244 -22.87 3.66 -39.59
CA ASP A 244 -22.00 3.56 -40.78
C ASP A 244 -21.22 4.86 -41.02
N ARG A 245 -21.80 6.02 -40.71
CA ARG A 245 -21.10 7.29 -40.75
C ARG A 245 -19.98 7.35 -39.70
N MET A 246 -20.26 6.96 -38.45
CA MET A 246 -19.25 6.92 -37.38
C MET A 246 -18.10 5.95 -37.68
N TRP A 247 -18.39 4.81 -38.31
CA TRP A 247 -17.37 3.83 -38.70
C TRP A 247 -16.49 4.29 -39.87
N ASN A 248 -17.01 5.16 -40.74
CA ASN A 248 -16.30 5.69 -41.90
C ASN A 248 -15.69 7.09 -41.67
N MET A 249 -15.79 7.64 -40.47
CA MET A 249 -15.19 8.93 -40.12
C MET A 249 -13.72 8.79 -39.73
N SER A 250 -12.94 9.85 -39.94
CA SER A 250 -11.54 9.91 -39.50
C SER A 250 -11.44 10.12 -37.99
N ASP A 251 -10.36 9.63 -37.37
CA ASP A 251 -10.12 9.75 -35.92
C ASP A 251 -10.21 11.19 -35.40
N ALA A 252 -9.77 12.16 -36.21
CA ALA A 252 -9.82 13.58 -35.87
C ALA A 252 -11.25 14.14 -35.80
N GLU A 253 -12.17 13.63 -36.63
CA GLU A 253 -13.57 14.05 -36.62
C GLU A 253 -14.35 13.35 -35.51
N PHE A 254 -14.00 12.11 -35.21
CA PHE A 254 -14.53 11.38 -34.06
C PHE A 254 -14.19 12.08 -32.74
N ALA A 255 -12.95 12.55 -32.57
CA ALA A 255 -12.53 13.30 -31.39
C ALA A 255 -13.32 14.60 -31.19
N LYS A 256 -13.62 15.34 -32.28
CA LYS A 256 -14.45 16.56 -32.23
C LYS A 256 -15.89 16.27 -31.82
N MET A 257 -16.48 15.21 -32.35
CA MET A 257 -17.82 14.76 -31.93
C MET A 257 -17.84 14.32 -30.46
N ALA A 258 -16.81 13.59 -30.02
CA ALA A 258 -16.68 13.17 -28.63
C ALA A 258 -16.55 14.37 -27.67
N GLN A 259 -15.82 15.43 -28.05
CA GLN A 259 -15.76 16.68 -27.27
C GLN A 259 -17.12 17.39 -27.23
N LYS A 260 -17.81 17.48 -28.37
CA LYS A 260 -19.14 18.10 -28.45
C LYS A 260 -20.20 17.38 -27.60
N VAL A 261 -20.13 16.04 -27.52
CA VAL A 261 -21.02 15.23 -26.68
C VAL A 261 -20.68 15.34 -25.19
N LYS A 262 -19.39 15.50 -24.85
CA LYS A 262 -18.94 15.74 -23.47
C LYS A 262 -19.16 17.17 -22.97
N GLY A 263 -19.54 18.11 -23.85
CA GLY A 263 -19.92 19.46 -23.47
C GLY A 263 -18.76 20.35 -23.00
N PHE A 264 -17.61 20.26 -23.67
CA PHE A 264 -16.52 21.24 -23.57
C PHE A 264 -16.54 22.21 -24.74
#